data_AF-A0A9D2X5Z7-F1
#
_entry.id   AF-A0A9D2X5Z7-F1
#
_cell.length_a   1.000
_cell.length_b   1.000
_cell.length_c   1.000
_cell.angle_alpha   90.00
_cell.angle_beta   90.00
_cell.angle_gamma   90.00
#
_symmetry.space_group_name_H-M   'P 1'
#
loop_
_entity.id
_entity.type
_entity.pdbx_description
1 polymer ?
#
loop_
_entity_poly.entity_id
_entity_poly.type
_entity_poly.pdbx_seq_one_letter_code
_entity_poly.pdbx_strand_id
1 'polypeptide(L)'
;MKSKMLWKKIAFYIAVIATWQIIGDLNFWPNEIFPSAYEVAEDLVYSASDGSLFYGIGTSIARLIVGLAIAIVGGIVLGIFMARVETVNQTIGSLVLGLQSI
;
A
#
# COMPACT_ATOMS: atom_id res chain seq x y z
N MET A 1 -29.61 -14.77 20.31
CA MET A 1 -28.32 -15.48 20.04
C MET A 1 -27.23 -14.61 19.42
N LYS A 2 -27.53 -13.68 18.48
CA LYS A 2 -26.52 -12.78 17.86
C LYS A 2 -25.78 -11.85 18.85
N SER A 3 -26.47 -11.35 19.88
CA SER A 3 -25.89 -10.40 20.86
C SER A 3 -24.73 -10.99 21.69
N LYS A 4 -24.81 -12.26 22.13
CA LYS A 4 -23.71 -12.93 22.86
C LYS A 4 -22.43 -13.04 22.01
N MET A 5 -22.55 -13.09 20.69
CA MET A 5 -21.41 -13.20 19.78
C MET A 5 -20.77 -11.85 19.49
N LEU A 6 -21.55 -10.76 19.49
CA LEU A 6 -21.03 -9.40 19.33
C LEU A 6 -20.14 -8.98 20.51
N TRP A 7 -20.58 -9.26 21.75
CA TRP A 7 -19.78 -8.95 22.94
C TRP A 7 -18.42 -9.67 22.93
N LYS A 8 -18.40 -10.96 22.57
CA LYS A 8 -17.14 -11.72 22.45
C LYS A 8 -16.18 -11.11 21.42
N LYS A 9 -16.70 -10.65 20.28
CA LYS A 9 -15.90 -9.98 19.24
C LYS A 9 -15.34 -8.64 19.74
N ILE A 10 -16.17 -7.81 20.37
CA ILE A 10 -15.74 -6.53 20.92
C ILE A 10 -14.66 -6.75 21.99
N ALA A 11 -14.90 -7.66 22.94
CA ALA A 11 -13.93 -8.00 23.97
C ALA A 11 -12.60 -8.52 23.39
N PHE A 12 -12.66 -9.33 22.32
CA PHE A 12 -11.46 -9.79 21.63
C PHE A 12 -10.66 -8.63 21.03
N TYR A 13 -11.30 -7.73 20.28
CA TYR A 13 -10.60 -6.57 19.69
C TYR A 13 -10.06 -5.61 20.75
N ILE A 14 -10.81 -5.37 21.83
CA ILE A 14 -10.31 -4.59 22.98
C ILE A 14 -9.08 -5.26 23.57
N ALA A 15 -9.08 -6.58 23.77
CA ALA A 15 -7.92 -7.30 24.29
C ALA A 15 -6.70 -7.18 23.36
N VAL A 16 -6.91 -7.24 22.03
CA VAL A 16 -5.84 -7.03 21.04
C VAL A 16 -5.26 -5.62 21.14
N ILE A 17 -6.11 -4.58 21.15
CA ILE A 17 -5.66 -3.19 21.25
C ILE A 17 -4.97 -2.93 22.59
N ALA A 18 -5.51 -3.45 23.69
CA ALA A 18 -4.89 -3.33 25.01
C ALA A 18 -3.53 -4.02 25.05
N THR A 19 -3.40 -5.20 24.44
CA THR A 19 -2.11 -5.90 24.34
C THR A 19 -1.11 -5.09 23.52
N TRP A 20 -1.53 -4.52 22.39
CA TRP A 20 -0.67 -3.63 21.59
C TRP A 20 -0.24 -2.40 22.39
N GLN A 21 -1.17 -1.71 23.05
CA GLN A 21 -0.86 -0.56 23.90
C GLN A 21 0.18 -0.91 24.96
N ILE A 22 -0.03 -2.01 25.71
CA ILE A 22 0.89 -2.46 26.75
C ILE A 22 2.28 -2.74 26.15
N ILE A 23 2.36 -3.45 25.02
CA ILE A 23 3.65 -3.77 24.39
C ILE A 23 4.37 -2.51 23.90
N GLY A 24 3.63 -1.56 23.31
CA GLY A 24 4.19 -0.27 22.90
C GLY A 24 4.74 0.52 24.08
N ASP A 25 3.96 0.63 25.16
CA ASP A 25 4.35 1.36 26.37
C ASP A 25 5.54 0.73 27.10
N LEU A 26 5.78 -0.57 26.91
CA LEU A 26 6.95 -1.26 27.46
C LEU A 26 8.27 -0.85 26.78
N ASN A 27 8.23 -0.07 25.69
CA ASN A 27 9.40 0.51 25.00
C ASN A 27 10.50 -0.53 24.70
N PHE A 28 10.13 -1.78 24.41
CA PHE A 28 11.08 -2.82 24.00
C PHE A 28 11.79 -2.48 22.69
N TRP A 29 11.12 -1.71 21.83
CA TRP A 29 11.65 -1.16 20.60
C TRP A 29 11.55 0.37 20.64
N PRO A 30 12.38 1.08 19.86
CA PRO A 30 12.21 2.50 19.61
C PRO A 30 10.79 2.80 19.10
N ASN A 31 10.21 3.90 19.55
CA ASN A 31 8.83 4.30 19.21
C ASN A 31 8.66 4.57 17.71
N GLU A 32 9.75 4.86 16.99
CA GLU A 32 9.73 5.00 15.53
C GLU A 32 9.46 3.66 14.82
N ILE A 33 9.76 2.54 15.47
CA ILE A 33 9.59 1.18 14.95
C ILE A 33 8.27 0.58 15.44
N PHE A 34 7.95 0.77 16.72
CA PHE A 34 6.76 0.18 17.34
C PHE A 34 6.07 1.17 18.30
N PRO A 35 5.37 2.18 17.77
CA PRO A 35 4.62 3.11 18.60
C PRO A 35 3.42 2.42 19.27
N SER A 36 2.98 3.00 20.38
CA SER A 36 1.77 2.59 21.07
C SER A 36 0.51 2.86 20.22
N ALA A 37 -0.58 2.15 20.52
CA ALA A 37 -1.83 2.33 19.80
C ALA A 37 -2.39 3.76 19.94
N TYR A 38 -2.16 4.40 21.10
CA TYR A 38 -2.53 5.79 21.35
C TYR A 38 -1.76 6.78 20.47
N GLU A 39 -0.43 6.66 20.39
CA GLU A 39 0.41 7.54 19.56
C GLU A 39 0.01 7.43 18.08
N VAL A 40 -0.27 6.21 17.59
CA VAL A 40 -0.76 6.03 16.22
C VAL A 40 -2.12 6.71 16.01
N ALA A 41 -3.02 6.65 16.99
CA ALA A 41 -4.32 7.31 16.89
C ALA A 41 -4.19 8.84 16.91
N GLU A 42 -3.31 9.37 17.76
CA GLU A 42 -2.99 10.80 17.83
C GLU A 42 -2.39 11.30 16.50
N ASP A 43 -1.39 10.60 15.97
CA ASP A 43 -0.74 10.95 14.70
C ASP A 43 -1.71 10.90 13.51
N LEU A 44 -2.63 9.92 13.49
CA LEU A 44 -3.66 9.83 12.47
C LEU A 44 -4.61 11.03 12.51
N VAL A 45 -5.06 11.44 13.71
CA VAL A 45 -5.92 12.62 13.88
C VAL A 45 -5.18 13.89 13.52
N TYR A 46 -3.94 14.04 14.00
CA TYR A 46 -3.09 15.19 13.71
C TYR A 46 -2.86 15.34 12.20
N SER A 47 -2.39 14.28 11.53
CA SER A 47 -2.09 14.28 10.10
C SER A 47 -3.34 14.44 9.23
N ALA A 48 -4.50 13.93 9.70
CA ALA A 48 -5.77 14.19 9.04
C ALA A 48 -6.21 15.65 9.19
N SER A 49 -6.00 16.26 10.37
CA SER A 49 -6.38 17.65 10.65
C SER A 49 -5.52 18.69 9.93
N ASP A 50 -4.22 18.44 9.81
CA ASP A 50 -3.26 19.26 9.07
C ASP A 50 -3.34 19.02 7.55
N GLY A 51 -4.07 17.98 7.13
CA GLY A 51 -4.26 17.64 5.71
C GLY A 51 -3.08 16.90 5.07
N SER A 52 -1.97 16.74 5.79
CA SER A 52 -0.78 16.02 5.34
C SER A 52 -1.06 14.55 5.01
N LEU A 53 -1.98 13.89 5.75
CA LEU A 53 -2.42 12.53 5.46
C LEU A 53 -3.05 12.42 4.06
N PHE A 54 -3.99 13.32 3.75
CA PHE A 54 -4.68 13.33 2.46
C PHE A 54 -3.75 13.74 1.32
N TYR A 55 -2.84 14.68 1.58
CA TYR A 55 -1.80 15.06 0.63
C TYR A 55 -0.87 13.88 0.31
N GLY A 56 -0.43 13.13 1.32
CA GLY A 56 0.42 11.95 1.16
C GLY A 56 -0.28 10.83 0.37
N ILE A 57 -1.56 10.58 0.67
CA ILE A 57 -2.38 9.62 -0.09
C ILE A 57 -2.54 10.09 -1.55
N GLY A 58 -2.91 11.35 -1.76
CA GLY A 58 -3.13 11.93 -3.08
C GLY A 58 -1.88 11.91 -3.96
N THR A 59 -0.73 12.30 -3.42
CA THR A 59 0.55 12.26 -4.15
C THR A 59 0.98 10.83 -4.48
N SER A 60 0.73 9.86 -3.58
CA SER A 60 1.02 8.46 -3.84
C SER A 60 0.15 7.89 -4.96
N ILE A 61 -1.15 8.16 -4.92
CA ILE A 61 -2.08 7.75 -5.99
C ILE A 61 -1.72 8.41 -7.31
N ALA A 62 -1.44 9.73 -7.31
CA ALA A 62 -1.04 10.44 -8.51
C ALA A 62 0.23 9.84 -9.14
N ARG A 63 1.23 9.49 -8.32
CA ARG A 63 2.45 8.82 -8.77
C ARG A 63 2.15 7.47 -9.43
N LEU A 64 1.25 6.66 -8.84
CA LEU A 64 0.84 5.38 -9.42
C LEU A 64 0.13 5.57 -10.77
N ILE A 65 -0.80 6.52 -10.85
CA ILE A 65 -1.55 6.81 -12.09
C ILE A 65 -0.60 7.26 -13.19
N VAL A 66 0.31 8.20 -12.89
CA VAL A 66 1.29 8.69 -13.88
C VAL A 66 2.23 7.57 -14.31
N GLY A 67 2.76 6.78 -13.38
CA GLY A 67 3.61 5.64 -13.71
C GLY A 67 2.91 4.62 -14.59
N LEU A 68 1.65 4.29 -14.27
CA LEU A 68 0.82 3.40 -15.07
C LEU A 68 0.54 3.97 -16.46
N ALA A 69 0.22 5.26 -16.58
CA ALA A 69 -0.03 5.89 -17.87
C ALA A 69 1.21 5.84 -18.77
N ILE A 70 2.40 6.11 -18.21
CA ILE A 70 3.68 6.00 -18.93
C ILE A 70 3.91 4.56 -19.37
N ALA A 71 3.70 3.59 -18.48
CA ALA A 71 3.87 2.17 -18.79
C ALA A 71 2.91 1.70 -19.90
N ILE A 72 1.65 2.12 -19.87
CA ILE A 72 0.65 1.81 -20.90
C ILE A 72 1.08 2.39 -22.24
N VAL A 73 1.40 3.69 -22.29
CA VAL A 73 1.80 4.34 -23.54
C VAL A 73 3.07 3.70 -24.11
N GLY A 74 4.07 3.47 -23.26
CA GLY A 74 5.31 2.79 -23.66
C GLY A 74 5.07 1.36 -24.15
N GLY A 75 4.26 0.58 -23.43
CA GLY A 75 3.89 -0.78 -23.80
C GLY A 75 3.12 -0.85 -25.12
N ILE A 76 2.18 0.08 -25.36
CA ILE A 76 1.44 0.17 -26.63
C ILE A 76 2.40 0.49 -27.78
N VAL A 77 3.28 1.48 -27.63
CA VAL A 77 4.24 1.86 -28.66
C VAL A 77 5.15 0.67 -28.98
N LEU A 78 5.74 0.04 -27.96
CA LEU A 78 6.60 -1.14 -28.14
C LEU A 78 5.85 -2.30 -28.80
N GLY A 79 4.61 -2.57 -28.38
CA GLY A 79 3.78 -3.60 -28.97
C GLY A 79 3.49 -3.36 -30.45
N ILE A 80 3.18 -2.11 -30.84
CA ILE A 80 2.98 -1.73 -32.25
C ILE A 80 4.27 -1.90 -33.06
N PHE A 81 5.42 -1.51 -32.51
CA PHE A 81 6.71 -1.68 -33.17
C PHE A 81 7.05 -3.16 -33.40
N MET A 82 6.82 -4.01 -32.40
CA MET A 82 7.00 -5.46 -32.55
C MET A 82 6.05 -6.04 -33.59
N ALA A 83 4.79 -5.60 -33.63
CA ALA A 83 3.81 -6.08 -34.62
C ALA A 83 4.14 -5.66 -36.06
N ARG A 84 4.86 -4.55 -36.26
CA ARG A 84 5.21 -4.03 -37.59
C ARG A 84 6.62 -4.40 -38.06
N VAL A 85 7.55 -4.64 -37.14
CA VAL A 85 8.97 -4.86 -37.46
C VAL A 85 9.41 -6.20 -36.88
N GLU A 86 9.56 -7.18 -37.77
CA GLU A 86 9.93 -8.55 -37.43
C GLU A 86 11.28 -8.62 -36.66
N THR A 87 12.26 -7.81 -37.06
CA THR A 87 13.57 -7.72 -36.37
C THR A 87 13.44 -7.30 -34.90
N VAL A 88 12.50 -6.39 -34.60
CA VAL A 88 12.27 -5.91 -33.23
C VAL A 88 11.58 -7.00 -32.40
N ASN A 89 10.60 -7.69 -32.99
CA ASN A 89 9.92 -8.81 -32.36
C ASN A 89 10.89 -9.95 -32.02
N GLN A 90 11.77 -10.32 -32.93
CA GLN A 90 12.74 -11.42 -32.74
C GLN A 90 13.81 -11.09 -31.69
N THR A 91 14.15 -9.81 -31.50
CA THR A 91 15.19 -9.39 -30.53
C THR A 91 14.60 -9.10 -29.15
N ILE A 92 13.53 -8.30 -29.09
CA ILE A 92 12.96 -7.78 -27.84
C ILE A 92 11.79 -8.65 -27.35
N GLY A 93 11.13 -9.40 -28.23
CA GLY A 93 9.93 -10.16 -27.88
C GLY A 93 10.15 -11.23 -26.82
N SER A 94 11.32 -11.88 -26.81
CA SER A 94 11.68 -12.86 -25.76
C SER A 94 11.80 -12.21 -24.37
N LEU A 95 12.35 -10.99 -24.30
CA LEU A 95 12.43 -10.21 -23.06
C LEU A 95 11.05 -9.77 -22.58
N VAL A 96 10.18 -9.34 -23.50
CA VAL A 96 8.80 -8.95 -23.18
C VAL A 96 8.00 -10.13 -22.65
N LEU A 97 8.13 -11.31 -23.25
CA LEU A 97 7.48 -12.53 -22.77
C LEU A 97 7.94 -12.92 -21.36
N GLY A 98 9.24 -12.76 -21.06
CA GLY A 98 9.77 -12.97 -19.71
C GLY A 98 9.27 -11.95 -18.69
N LEU A 99 9.03 -10.70 -19.10
CA LEU A 99 8.48 -9.65 -18.23
C LEU A 99 6.97 -9.81 -17.98
N GLN A 100 6.23 -10.42 -18.91
CA GLN A 100 4.78 -10.67 -18.77
C GLN A 100 4.44 -11.78 -17.78
N SER A 101 5.40 -12.62 -17.36
CA SER A 101 5.12 -13.74 -16.46
C SER A 101 5.00 -13.35 -14.98
N ILE A 102 5.15 -12.07 -14.66
CA ILE A 102 5.12 -11.50 -13.30
C ILE A 102 3.80 -10.78 -13.06
#